data_AF-A0A958L7Z3-F1
#
_entry.id   AF-A0A958L7Z3-F1
#
_cell.length_a   1.000
_cell.length_b   1.000
_cell.length_c   1.000
_cell.angle_alpha   90.00
_cell.angle_beta   90.00
_cell.angle_gamma   90.00
#
_symmetry.space_group_name_H-M   'P 1'
#
loop_
_entity.id
_entity.type
_entity.pdbx_description
1 polymer ?
#
loop_
_entity_poly.entity_id
_entity_poly.type
_entity_poly.pdbx_seq_one_letter_code
_entity_poly.pdbx_strand_id
1 'polypeptide(L)'
;KVSQNPNLYFTFNDSYFLAKLHEYLAGRIMHPMIRELSEMLAQRKPPAQIKIHPVQPTLVENENHRQQLIKEVTLAADWLKEEIRQIDPEAWMIFDIPKRDVMFTKNKEMLSDIKKPEINARDSVRILTRHNELKLLIDVSNSLTSILSQYRNFIPRIYVSPQLYEKLEKKKVLDHMRSKTFK
;
A
#
# COMPACT_ATOMS: atom_id res chain seq x y z
N LYS A 1 -12.84 -4.46 22.54
CA LYS A 1 -12.47 -5.18 23.79
C LYS A 1 -11.09 -4.81 24.35
N VAL A 2 -10.11 -4.39 23.53
CA VAL A 2 -8.80 -3.90 24.05
C VAL A 2 -8.92 -2.58 24.84
N SER A 3 -9.92 -1.75 24.54
CA SER A 3 -10.23 -0.54 25.29
C SER A 3 -10.72 -0.78 26.73
N GLN A 4 -11.09 -2.01 27.08
CA GLN A 4 -11.73 -2.33 28.36
C GLN A 4 -10.77 -2.88 29.42
N ASN A 5 -9.55 -3.30 29.05
CA ASN A 5 -8.54 -3.83 29.98
C ASN A 5 -7.11 -3.54 29.50
N PRO A 6 -6.57 -2.33 29.75
CA PRO A 6 -5.23 -1.94 29.31
C PRO A 6 -4.12 -2.84 29.90
N ASN A 7 -4.35 -3.43 31.08
CA ASN A 7 -3.42 -4.37 31.74
C ASN A 7 -3.07 -5.60 30.89
N LEU A 8 -3.99 -6.05 30.03
CA LEU A 8 -3.74 -7.17 29.12
C LEU A 8 -2.85 -6.80 27.93
N TYR A 9 -2.73 -5.51 27.62
CA TYR A 9 -1.88 -5.01 26.55
C TYR A 9 -0.44 -4.73 27.03
N PHE A 10 -0.24 -4.42 28.32
CA PHE A 10 1.10 -4.15 28.86
C PHE A 10 2.08 -5.32 28.71
N THR A 11 1.58 -6.55 28.63
CA THR A 11 2.40 -7.75 28.39
C THR A 11 2.53 -8.10 26.91
N PHE A 12 1.82 -7.41 26.02
CA PHE A 12 1.88 -7.63 24.59
C PHE A 12 3.10 -6.92 23.99
N ASN A 13 4.15 -7.70 23.73
CA ASN A 13 5.37 -7.25 23.08
C ASN A 13 5.82 -8.28 22.02
N ASP A 14 6.84 -7.93 21.25
CA ASP A 14 7.34 -8.78 20.15
C ASP A 14 7.77 -10.17 20.65
N SER A 15 8.39 -10.23 21.83
CA SER A 15 8.81 -11.51 22.45
C SER A 15 7.60 -12.40 22.80
N TYR A 16 6.54 -11.81 23.35
CA TYR A 16 5.30 -12.51 23.65
C TYR A 16 4.63 -13.04 22.36
N PHE A 17 4.58 -12.20 21.33
CA PHE A 17 4.01 -12.57 20.04
C PHE A 17 4.78 -13.73 19.39
N LEU A 18 6.11 -13.65 19.35
CA LEU A 18 6.96 -14.71 18.81
C LEU A 18 6.87 -16.00 19.62
N ALA A 19 6.81 -15.92 20.96
CA ALA A 19 6.62 -17.09 21.80
C ALA A 19 5.28 -17.79 21.49
N LYS A 20 4.19 -17.02 21.34
CA LYS A 20 2.88 -17.56 20.96
C LYS A 20 2.87 -18.13 19.55
N LEU A 21 3.61 -17.53 18.62
CA LEU A 21 3.77 -18.06 17.27
C LEU A 21 4.51 -19.40 17.28
N HIS A 22 5.57 -19.56 18.08
CA HIS A 22 6.28 -20.82 18.23
C HIS A 22 5.41 -21.90 18.91
N GLU A 23 4.64 -21.55 19.93
CA GLU A 23 3.64 -22.45 20.52
C GLU A 23 2.61 -22.88 19.46
N TYR A 24 2.16 -21.94 18.63
CA TYR A 24 1.20 -22.21 17.56
C TYR A 24 1.75 -23.18 16.52
N LEU A 25 3.01 -22.99 16.08
CA LEU A 25 3.70 -23.89 15.15
C LEU A 25 3.91 -25.31 15.70
N ALA A 26 4.06 -25.46 17.02
CA ALA A 26 4.19 -26.75 17.69
C ALA A 26 2.85 -27.50 17.84
N GLY A 27 1.72 -26.82 17.64
CA GLY A 27 0.37 -27.38 17.75
C GLY A 27 0.00 -28.35 16.60
N ARG A 28 -1.00 -29.21 16.84
CA ARG A 28 -1.43 -30.26 15.88
C ARG A 28 -2.56 -29.87 14.93
N ILE A 29 -3.34 -28.83 15.24
CA ILE A 29 -4.48 -28.38 14.41
C ILE A 29 -4.24 -26.92 14.05
N MET A 30 -3.95 -26.66 12.77
CA MET A 30 -3.64 -25.33 12.28
C MET A 30 -4.37 -25.07 10.97
N HIS A 31 -4.85 -23.84 10.80
CA HIS A 31 -5.32 -23.36 9.51
C HIS A 31 -4.10 -23.29 8.55
N PRO A 32 -4.15 -23.89 7.33
CA PRO A 32 -2.99 -23.97 6.42
C PRO A 32 -2.31 -22.63 6.15
N MET A 33 -3.11 -21.59 5.88
CA MET A 33 -2.63 -20.21 5.71
C MET A 33 -1.84 -19.67 6.92
N ILE A 34 -2.39 -19.78 8.14
CA ILE A 34 -1.74 -19.23 9.35
C ILE A 34 -0.44 -19.97 9.62
N ARG A 35 -0.42 -21.28 9.37
CA ARG A 35 0.78 -22.10 9.47
C ARG A 35 1.87 -21.61 8.50
N GLU A 36 1.54 -21.46 7.21
CA GLU A 36 2.51 -21.01 6.21
C GLU A 36 3.06 -19.61 6.54
N LEU A 37 2.19 -18.66 6.92
CA LEU A 37 2.60 -17.31 7.31
C LEU A 37 3.49 -17.33 8.57
N SER A 38 3.17 -18.19 9.54
CA SER A 38 3.96 -18.34 10.77
C SER A 38 5.32 -18.97 10.48
N GLU A 39 5.38 -19.98 9.61
CA GLU A 39 6.62 -20.61 9.16
C GLU A 39 7.50 -19.60 8.39
N MET A 40 6.89 -18.81 7.50
CA MET A 40 7.58 -17.75 6.77
C MET A 40 8.15 -16.69 7.71
N LEU A 41 7.38 -16.26 8.71
CA LEU A 41 7.85 -15.30 9.71
C LEU A 41 9.00 -15.87 10.55
N ALA A 42 8.88 -17.11 11.03
CA ALA A 42 9.92 -17.79 11.81
C ALA A 42 11.21 -18.00 11.01
N GLN A 43 11.09 -18.32 9.71
CA GLN A 43 12.23 -18.52 8.80
C GLN A 43 12.73 -17.23 8.16
N ARG A 44 12.13 -16.08 8.49
CA ARG A 44 12.44 -14.77 7.87
C ARG A 44 12.34 -14.78 6.34
N LYS A 45 11.40 -15.56 5.80
CA LYS A 45 11.11 -15.60 4.36
C LYS A 45 10.03 -14.57 4.03
N PRO A 46 10.33 -13.54 3.23
CA PRO A 46 9.33 -12.55 2.87
C PRO A 46 8.31 -13.14 1.87
N PRO A 47 7.06 -12.65 1.87
CA PRO A 47 6.12 -12.87 0.79
C PRO A 47 6.67 -12.43 -0.57
N ALA A 48 6.29 -13.15 -1.62
CA ALA A 48 6.54 -12.70 -2.98
C ALA A 48 5.54 -11.58 -3.34
N GLN A 49 6.01 -10.57 -4.06
CA GLN A 49 5.19 -9.44 -4.49
C GLN A 49 4.98 -9.48 -6.00
N ILE A 50 3.73 -9.33 -6.44
CA ILE A 50 3.39 -9.17 -7.85
C ILE A 50 3.55 -7.70 -8.22
N LYS A 51 4.47 -7.40 -9.14
CA LYS A 51 4.83 -6.04 -9.60
C LYS A 51 4.52 -5.89 -11.09
N ILE A 52 3.28 -6.17 -11.46
CA ILE A 52 2.83 -6.21 -12.85
C ILE A 52 1.63 -5.29 -12.98
N HIS A 53 1.51 -4.57 -14.10
CA HIS A 53 0.33 -3.76 -14.42
C HIS A 53 -0.96 -4.61 -14.31
N PRO A 54 -2.04 -4.12 -13.66
CA PRO A 54 -2.28 -2.76 -13.14
C PRO A 54 -1.77 -2.49 -11.70
N VAL A 55 -1.08 -3.44 -11.06
CA VAL A 55 -0.59 -3.36 -9.66
C VAL A 55 0.77 -2.64 -9.55
N GLN A 56 1.28 -2.09 -10.64
CA GLN A 56 2.52 -1.33 -10.62
C GLN A 56 2.31 0.04 -9.96
N PRO A 57 3.28 0.54 -9.17
CA PRO A 57 3.23 1.90 -8.64
C PRO A 57 3.02 2.91 -9.76
N THR A 58 2.00 3.75 -9.64
CA THR A 58 1.59 4.70 -10.69
C THR A 58 1.28 6.07 -10.08
N LEU A 59 1.52 7.12 -10.86
CA LEU A 59 1.21 8.49 -10.47
C LEU A 59 -0.27 8.76 -10.69
N VAL A 60 -0.91 9.36 -9.69
CA VAL A 60 -2.29 9.81 -9.75
C VAL A 60 -2.29 11.29 -10.10
N GLU A 61 -2.98 11.62 -11.19
CA GLU A 61 -3.15 12.99 -11.65
C GLU A 61 -4.37 13.64 -10.99
N ASN A 62 -5.50 12.94 -10.95
CA ASN A 62 -6.80 13.44 -10.48
C ASN A 62 -7.56 12.39 -9.66
N GLU A 63 -8.53 12.81 -8.84
CA GLU A 63 -9.36 11.86 -8.07
C GLU A 63 -10.16 10.91 -8.98
N ASN A 64 -10.63 11.37 -10.15
CA ASN A 64 -11.31 10.49 -11.12
C ASN A 64 -10.37 9.41 -11.66
N HIS A 65 -9.11 9.76 -11.94
CA HIS A 65 -8.07 8.83 -12.37
C HIS A 65 -7.77 7.81 -11.25
N ARG A 66 -7.72 8.26 -9.98
CA ARG A 66 -7.59 7.38 -8.82
C ARG A 66 -8.70 6.34 -8.73
N GLN A 67 -9.96 6.76 -8.90
CA GLN A 67 -11.10 5.84 -8.85
C GLN A 67 -11.06 4.81 -9.98
N GLN A 68 -10.58 5.19 -11.17
CA GLN A 68 -10.37 4.25 -12.27
C GLN A 68 -9.28 3.23 -11.91
N LEU A 69 -8.10 3.67 -11.46
CA LEU A 69 -7.01 2.79 -11.05
C LEU A 69 -7.43 1.81 -9.94
N ILE A 70 -8.21 2.26 -8.95
CA ILE A 70 -8.72 1.40 -7.89
C ILE A 70 -9.64 0.31 -8.47
N LYS A 71 -10.54 0.67 -9.40
CA LYS A 71 -11.41 -0.31 -10.06
C LYS A 71 -10.60 -1.32 -10.86
N GLU A 72 -9.65 -0.87 -11.67
CA GLU A 72 -8.78 -1.75 -12.47
C GLU A 72 -8.01 -2.74 -11.59
N VAL A 73 -7.39 -2.25 -10.50
CA VAL A 73 -6.68 -3.11 -9.54
C VAL A 73 -7.61 -4.08 -8.83
N THR A 74 -8.83 -3.66 -8.50
CA THR A 74 -9.81 -4.52 -7.83
C THR A 74 -10.27 -5.66 -8.76
N LEU A 75 -10.60 -5.34 -10.01
CA LEU A 75 -10.95 -6.33 -11.04
C LEU A 75 -9.80 -7.30 -11.32
N ALA A 76 -8.56 -6.79 -11.38
CA ALA A 76 -7.39 -7.62 -11.56
C ALA A 76 -7.14 -8.53 -10.35
N ALA A 77 -7.34 -8.05 -9.12
CA ALA A 77 -7.23 -8.84 -7.91
C ALA A 77 -8.30 -9.94 -7.85
N ASP A 78 -9.54 -9.63 -8.19
CA ASP A 78 -10.63 -10.61 -8.23
C ASP A 78 -10.38 -11.69 -9.29
N TRP A 79 -9.96 -11.29 -10.51
CA TRP A 79 -9.57 -12.24 -11.54
C TRP A 79 -8.41 -13.14 -11.07
N LEU A 80 -7.36 -12.55 -10.51
CA LEU A 80 -6.20 -13.30 -10.03
C LEU A 80 -6.58 -14.27 -8.90
N LYS A 81 -7.52 -13.88 -8.02
CA LYS A 81 -8.04 -14.74 -6.95
C LYS A 81 -8.72 -15.99 -7.50
N GLU A 82 -9.51 -15.86 -8.57
CA GLU A 82 -10.14 -17.00 -9.22
C GLU A 82 -9.12 -17.91 -9.91
N GLU A 83 -8.11 -17.34 -10.60
CA GLU A 83 -7.02 -18.12 -11.19
C GLU A 83 -6.22 -18.89 -10.12
N ILE A 84 -5.88 -18.24 -9.00
CA ILE A 84 -5.19 -18.88 -7.88
C ILE A 84 -6.01 -20.02 -7.32
N ARG A 85 -7.33 -19.84 -7.14
CA ARG A 85 -8.22 -20.86 -6.60
C ARG A 85 -8.29 -22.11 -7.48
N GLN A 86 -8.16 -21.97 -8.80
CA GLN A 86 -8.09 -23.09 -9.73
C GLN A 86 -6.76 -23.84 -9.65
N ILE A 87 -5.67 -23.15 -9.29
CA ILE A 87 -4.34 -23.73 -9.18
C ILE A 87 -4.16 -24.43 -7.83
N ASP A 88 -4.57 -23.76 -6.76
CA ASP A 88 -4.35 -24.16 -5.38
C ASP A 88 -5.44 -23.54 -4.47
N PRO A 89 -6.49 -24.30 -4.11
CA PRO A 89 -7.62 -23.80 -3.34
C PRO A 89 -7.28 -23.27 -1.95
N GLU A 90 -6.17 -23.75 -1.36
CA GLU A 90 -5.72 -23.39 0.00
C GLU A 90 -4.74 -22.21 -0.01
N ALA A 91 -4.33 -21.75 -1.18
CA ALA A 91 -3.35 -20.69 -1.30
C ALA A 91 -3.94 -19.33 -0.92
N TRP A 92 -3.12 -18.50 -0.27
CA TRP A 92 -3.50 -17.17 0.15
C TRP A 92 -2.95 -16.10 -0.78
N MET A 93 -3.71 -15.02 -0.89
CA MET A 93 -3.32 -13.79 -1.55
C MET A 93 -3.74 -12.62 -0.67
N ILE A 94 -2.82 -11.72 -0.38
CA ILE A 94 -3.09 -10.49 0.35
C ILE A 94 -2.97 -9.34 -0.64
N PHE A 95 -4.07 -8.63 -0.87
CA PHE A 95 -4.06 -7.40 -1.66
C PHE A 95 -4.22 -6.19 -0.74
N ASP A 96 -3.43 -5.16 -0.98
CA ASP A 96 -3.45 -3.89 -0.26
C ASP A 96 -3.63 -2.75 -1.26
N ILE A 97 -4.76 -2.06 -1.12
CA ILE A 97 -5.07 -0.84 -1.88
C ILE A 97 -4.95 0.32 -0.90
N PRO A 98 -4.01 1.26 -1.12
CA PRO A 98 -3.78 2.35 -0.18
C PRO A 98 -5.04 3.23 -0.08
N LYS A 99 -5.56 3.38 1.14
CA LYS A 99 -6.69 4.29 1.43
C LYS A 99 -6.31 5.75 1.27
N ARG A 100 -5.03 6.08 1.44
CA ARG A 100 -4.47 7.42 1.30
C ARG A 100 -3.24 7.33 0.41
N ASP A 101 -3.15 8.24 -0.53
CA ASP A 101 -1.99 8.32 -1.42
C ASP A 101 -0.77 8.83 -0.65
N VAL A 102 0.41 8.41 -1.08
CA VAL A 102 1.65 8.97 -0.54
C VAL A 102 1.84 10.34 -1.17
N MET A 103 1.63 11.38 -0.38
CA MET A 103 1.88 12.76 -0.78
C MET A 103 3.31 13.15 -0.42
N PHE A 104 4.08 13.61 -1.40
CA PHE A 104 5.45 14.05 -1.19
C PHE A 104 5.54 15.41 -0.49
N THR A 105 4.56 16.28 -0.75
CA THR A 105 4.47 17.63 -0.21
C THR A 105 3.00 18.00 -0.04
N LYS A 106 2.66 18.97 0.83
CA LYS A 106 1.27 19.43 0.98
C LYS A 106 0.80 20.08 -0.32
N ASN A 107 -0.32 19.59 -0.87
CA ASN A 107 -0.93 20.17 -2.07
C ASN A 107 -1.54 21.55 -1.74
N LYS A 108 -1.59 22.42 -2.74
CA LYS A 108 -2.20 23.75 -2.66
C LYS A 108 -3.67 23.69 -2.18
N GLU A 109 -4.43 22.69 -2.62
CA GLU A 109 -5.82 22.44 -2.20
C GLU A 109 -5.98 22.20 -0.69
N MET A 110 -5.00 21.54 -0.04
CA MET A 110 -5.02 21.34 1.40
C MET A 110 -4.64 22.60 2.19
N LEU A 111 -3.99 23.56 1.54
CA LEU A 111 -3.62 24.84 2.14
C LEU A 111 -4.78 25.85 2.04
N SER A 112 -5.62 25.75 1.00
CA SER A 112 -6.79 26.62 0.78
C SER A 112 -8.00 26.31 1.66
N ASP A 113 -8.14 25.08 2.16
CA ASP A 113 -9.24 24.68 3.08
C ASP A 113 -9.09 25.25 4.50
N ILE A 114 -7.95 25.88 4.80
CA ILE A 114 -7.70 26.55 6.07
C ILE A 114 -8.31 27.96 5.97
N LYS A 115 -9.37 28.25 6.74
CA LYS A 115 -10.05 29.57 6.83
C LYS A 115 -9.17 30.76 7.24
N LYS A 116 -7.86 30.60 7.35
CA LYS A 116 -6.86 31.63 7.67
C LYS A 116 -5.96 31.84 6.45
N PRO A 117 -5.40 33.04 6.24
CA PRO A 117 -4.54 33.30 5.09
C PRO A 117 -3.47 32.21 4.99
N GLU A 118 -3.36 31.60 3.81
CA GLU A 118 -2.55 30.41 3.48
C GLU A 118 -1.10 30.49 4.00
N ILE A 119 -0.62 31.72 4.16
CA ILE A 119 0.65 32.08 4.76
C ILE A 119 0.79 31.49 6.17
N ASN A 120 -0.25 31.48 7.01
CA ASN A 120 -0.18 31.10 8.44
C ASN A 120 -0.20 29.59 8.74
N ALA A 121 -0.15 28.72 7.74
CA ALA A 121 -0.04 27.28 7.95
C ALA A 121 1.28 26.92 8.66
N ARG A 122 1.22 26.06 9.69
CA ARG A 122 2.35 25.74 10.59
C ARG A 122 3.61 25.18 9.90
N ASP A 123 3.47 24.63 8.70
CA ASP A 123 4.56 23.92 7.99
C ASP A 123 4.78 24.43 6.55
N SER A 124 4.34 25.65 6.23
CA SER A 124 4.55 26.21 4.88
C SER A 124 5.89 26.93 4.78
N VAL A 125 6.71 26.55 3.80
CA VAL A 125 7.98 27.25 3.50
C VAL A 125 7.65 28.52 2.73
N ARG A 126 8.08 29.67 3.25
CA ARG A 126 7.80 31.00 2.71
C ARG A 126 9.07 31.61 2.13
N ILE A 127 8.93 32.31 1.02
CA ILE A 127 10.01 33.07 0.39
C ILE A 127 9.60 34.54 0.34
N LEU A 128 10.51 35.40 0.77
CA LEU A 128 10.41 36.83 0.52
C LEU A 128 11.05 37.12 -0.84
N THR A 129 10.26 37.61 -1.78
CA THR A 129 10.78 38.00 -3.10
C THR A 129 11.53 39.33 -3.04
N ARG A 130 12.31 39.64 -4.09
CA ARG A 130 13.04 40.91 -4.20
C ARG A 130 12.13 42.15 -4.22
N HIS A 131 10.85 41.97 -4.52
CA HIS A 131 9.82 43.01 -4.50
C HIS A 131 9.13 43.14 -3.13
N ASN A 132 9.70 42.52 -2.09
CA ASN A 132 9.16 42.51 -0.73
C ASN A 132 7.78 41.82 -0.61
N GLU A 133 7.42 40.97 -1.58
CA GLU A 133 6.21 40.15 -1.52
C GLU A 133 6.52 38.79 -0.88
N LEU A 134 5.68 38.38 0.08
CA LEU A 134 5.75 37.08 0.72
C LEU A 134 4.95 36.05 -0.11
N LYS A 135 5.62 35.03 -0.63
CA LYS A 135 5.00 33.94 -1.41
C LYS A 135 5.31 32.59 -0.79
N LEU A 136 4.44 31.61 -1.01
CA LEU A 136 4.72 30.23 -0.65
C LEU A 136 5.69 29.63 -1.67
N LEU A 137 6.58 28.74 -1.22
CA LEU A 137 7.53 28.04 -2.10
C LEU A 137 6.83 27.21 -3.19
N ILE A 138 5.60 26.76 -2.93
CA ILE A 138 4.77 26.01 -3.90
C ILE A 138 4.25 26.89 -5.05
N ASP A 139 4.11 28.20 -4.83
CA ASP A 139 3.59 29.16 -5.83
C ASP A 139 4.68 29.70 -6.76
N VAL A 140 5.95 29.43 -6.46
CA VAL A 140 7.07 29.79 -7.33
C VAL A 140 7.14 28.78 -8.48
N SER A 141 6.90 29.25 -9.69
CA SER A 141 6.71 28.47 -10.92
C SER A 141 7.87 27.56 -11.36
N ASN A 142 9.03 27.63 -10.70
CA ASN A 142 10.20 26.76 -10.95
C ASN A 142 10.71 26.05 -9.68
N SER A 143 9.88 25.98 -8.64
CA SER A 143 10.23 25.26 -7.43
C SER A 143 9.99 23.76 -7.60
N LEU A 144 10.97 22.93 -7.20
CA LEU A 144 10.79 21.48 -7.10
C LEU A 144 9.57 21.12 -6.23
N THR A 145 9.27 21.93 -5.22
CA THR A 145 8.08 21.74 -4.36
C THR A 145 6.78 21.93 -5.13
N SER A 146 6.74 22.85 -6.10
CA SER A 146 5.58 23.04 -6.96
C SER A 146 5.31 21.79 -7.81
N ILE A 147 6.37 21.27 -8.43
CA ILE A 147 6.33 20.04 -9.24
C ILE A 147 5.90 18.84 -8.39
N LEU A 148 6.56 18.61 -7.25
CA LEU A 148 6.27 17.48 -6.36
C LEU A 148 4.87 17.54 -5.72
N SER A 149 4.29 18.73 -5.57
CA SER A 149 2.93 18.89 -5.04
C SER A 149 1.83 18.43 -5.99
N GLN A 150 2.14 18.28 -7.27
CA GLN A 150 1.18 17.80 -8.27
C GLN A 150 1.09 16.28 -8.30
N TYR A 151 2.14 15.59 -7.82
CA TYR A 151 2.22 14.14 -7.90
C TYR A 151 1.73 13.46 -6.63
N ARG A 152 0.74 12.58 -6.78
CA ARG A 152 0.30 11.65 -5.73
C ARG A 152 0.70 10.23 -6.13
N ASN A 153 1.39 9.51 -5.25
CA ASN A 153 1.80 8.14 -5.53
C ASN A 153 0.71 7.16 -5.10
N PHE A 154 0.20 6.38 -6.06
CA PHE A 154 -0.65 5.23 -5.81
C PHE A 154 0.16 3.95 -5.93
N ILE A 155 0.29 3.25 -4.79
CA ILE A 155 1.15 2.08 -4.65
C ILE A 155 0.29 0.89 -4.21
N PRO A 156 -0.47 0.27 -5.13
CA PRO A 156 -1.16 -0.97 -4.84
C PRO A 156 -0.14 -2.10 -4.70
N ARG A 157 -0.42 -3.08 -3.83
CA ARG A 157 0.46 -4.24 -3.65
C ARG A 157 -0.36 -5.52 -3.56
N ILE A 158 0.10 -6.56 -4.26
CA ILE A 158 -0.40 -7.92 -4.09
C ILE A 158 0.75 -8.80 -3.62
N TYR A 159 0.53 -9.49 -2.51
CA TYR A 159 1.45 -10.42 -1.89
C TYR A 159 0.90 -11.85 -1.98
N VAL A 160 1.78 -12.78 -2.29
CA VAL A 160 1.49 -14.21 -2.41
C VAL A 160 2.61 -15.02 -1.76
N SER A 161 2.38 -16.30 -1.53
CA SER A 161 3.47 -17.18 -1.10
C SER A 161 4.52 -17.34 -2.21
N PRO A 162 5.82 -17.49 -1.86
CA PRO A 162 6.87 -17.70 -2.85
C PRO A 162 6.63 -18.92 -3.75
N GLN A 163 6.11 -20.00 -3.19
CA GLN A 163 5.79 -21.22 -3.95
C GLN A 163 4.68 -20.98 -4.96
N LEU A 164 3.64 -20.21 -4.59
CA LEU A 164 2.57 -19.86 -5.51
C LEU A 164 3.08 -18.97 -6.64
N TYR A 165 3.98 -18.02 -6.34
CA TYR A 165 4.58 -17.15 -7.34
C TYR A 165 5.30 -17.96 -8.44
N GLU A 166 6.12 -18.95 -8.05
CA GLU A 166 6.77 -19.85 -9.01
C GLU A 166 5.77 -20.67 -9.84
N LYS A 167 4.67 -21.13 -9.23
CA LYS A 167 3.59 -21.83 -9.95
C LYS A 167 2.92 -20.91 -10.98
N LEU A 168 2.64 -19.66 -10.61
CA LEU A 168 2.03 -18.65 -11.49
C LEU A 168 2.94 -18.31 -12.68
N GLU A 169 4.25 -18.21 -12.44
CA GLU A 169 5.25 -17.99 -13.49
C GLU A 169 5.33 -19.17 -14.46
N LYS A 170 5.40 -20.41 -13.95
CA LYS A 170 5.41 -21.62 -14.78
C LYS A 170 4.16 -21.77 -15.64
N LYS A 171 2.99 -21.36 -15.12
CA LYS A 171 1.71 -21.38 -15.84
C LYS A 171 1.49 -20.16 -16.75
N LYS A 172 2.44 -19.20 -16.80
CA LYS A 172 2.35 -17.95 -17.58
C LYS A 172 1.13 -17.07 -17.26
N VAL A 173 0.54 -17.24 -16.08
CA VAL A 173 -0.61 -16.42 -15.63
C VAL A 173 -0.20 -14.95 -15.51
N LEU A 174 1.04 -14.71 -15.08
CA LEU A 174 1.62 -13.38 -14.97
C LEU A 174 1.77 -12.67 -16.33
N ASP A 175 2.07 -13.43 -17.40
CA ASP A 175 2.15 -12.88 -18.76
C ASP A 175 0.75 -12.57 -19.30
N HIS A 176 -0.23 -13.41 -19.01
CA HIS A 176 -1.62 -13.14 -19.36
C HIS A 176 -2.12 -11.86 -18.67
N MET A 177 -1.78 -11.68 -17.39
CA MET A 177 -2.09 -10.46 -16.64
C MET A 177 -1.50 -9.20 -17.29
N ARG A 178 -0.28 -9.28 -17.84
CA ARG A 178 0.35 -8.16 -18.57
C ARG A 178 -0.42 -7.77 -19.83
N SER A 179 -0.90 -8.77 -20.58
CA SER A 179 -1.58 -8.56 -21.85
C SER A 179 -3.04 -8.14 -21.71
N LYS A 180 -3.66 -8.42 -20.55
CA LYS A 180 -5.07 -8.19 -20.30
C LYS A 180 -5.31 -6.76 -19.85
N THR A 181 -6.17 -6.04 -20.57
CA THR A 181 -6.63 -4.73 -20.13
C THR A 181 -7.84 -4.90 -19.23
N PHE A 182 -7.69 -4.56 -17.96
CA PHE A 182 -8.81 -4.46 -17.02
C PHE A 182 -9.40 -3.05 -17.21
N LYS A 183 -10.64 -2.94 -17.68
CA LYS A 183 -11.37 -1.68 -17.89
C LYS A 183 -12.69 -1.70 -17.14
#